data_AF-A0A3D5LBW7-F1
#
_entry.id   AF-A0A3D5LBW7-F1
#
_cell.length_a   1.000
_cell.length_b   1.000
_cell.length_c   1.000
_cell.angle_alpha   90.00
_cell.angle_beta   90.00
_cell.angle_gamma   90.00
#
_symmetry.space_group_name_H-M   'P 1'
#
loop_
_entity.id
_entity.type
_entity.pdbx_description
1 polymer ?
#
loop_
_entity_poly.entity_id
_entity_poly.type
_entity_poly.pdbx_seq_one_letter_code
_entity_poly.pdbx_strand_id
1 'polypeptide(L)'
;MEHGSGNSGRKPSWLTGRGILIAVIFLLGLGIFLYPHICDWYYQYQFNKAIAAYDRFQGIDCEGMIQAAREYNERLAKKEEQFLVPAEEREELDHLLDPWGTGMMGYVDIPKIGVHIPIYHGTEERALQSGAGFWYGTSLPVGGENTHCVLA
;
A
#
# COMPACT_ATOMS: atom_id res chain seq x y z
N MET A 1 25.30 -9.88 74.89
CA MET A 1 26.18 -10.61 73.96
C MET A 1 25.24 -11.21 72.90
N GLU A 2 24.74 -10.41 71.95
CA GLU A 2 25.35 -10.16 70.62
C GLU A 2 25.61 -11.49 69.87
N HIS A 3 25.23 -11.74 68.62
CA HIS A 3 24.59 -10.97 67.55
C HIS A 3 24.16 -11.97 66.46
N GLY A 4 23.14 -11.62 65.67
CA GLY A 4 23.13 -11.94 64.24
C GLY A 4 22.47 -13.24 63.77
N SER A 5 21.13 -13.27 63.78
CA SER A 5 20.38 -14.12 62.84
C SER A 5 20.68 -13.65 61.41
N GLY A 6 21.50 -14.41 60.68
CA GLY A 6 21.85 -14.15 59.29
C GLY A 6 20.62 -14.21 58.40
N ASN A 7 20.12 -13.04 58.00
CA ASN A 7 19.06 -12.90 57.01
C ASN A 7 19.62 -13.33 55.64
N SER A 8 19.38 -14.59 55.25
CA SER A 8 19.64 -15.05 53.88
C SER A 8 18.61 -14.39 52.95
N GLY A 9 18.95 -13.21 52.43
CA GLY A 9 18.17 -12.54 51.40
C GLY A 9 18.09 -13.39 50.14
N ARG A 10 17.07 -14.25 50.06
CA ARG A 10 16.71 -14.97 48.82
C ARG A 10 16.34 -13.90 47.81
N LYS A 11 17.21 -13.67 46.81
CA LYS A 11 16.89 -12.79 45.68
C LYS A 11 15.55 -13.26 45.09
N PRO A 12 14.60 -12.36 44.82
CA PRO A 12 13.26 -12.76 44.45
C PRO A 12 13.29 -13.63 43.19
N SER A 13 12.51 -14.71 43.20
CA SER A 13 12.58 -15.83 42.24
C SER A 13 12.48 -15.41 40.77
N TRP A 14 11.97 -14.22 40.47
CA TRP A 14 11.87 -13.65 39.12
C TRP A 14 13.21 -13.15 38.54
N LEU A 15 14.26 -12.99 39.37
CA LEU A 15 15.62 -12.62 38.96
C LEU A 15 16.50 -13.84 38.58
N THR A 16 15.95 -15.05 38.57
CA THR A 16 16.66 -16.22 38.03
C THR A 16 16.67 -16.18 36.50
N GLY A 17 17.67 -16.78 35.84
CA GLY A 17 17.80 -16.78 34.37
C GLY A 17 16.55 -17.29 33.62
N ARG A 18 15.67 -18.03 34.30
CA ARG A 18 14.35 -18.45 33.78
C ARG A 18 13.38 -17.27 33.65
N GLY A 19 13.39 -16.32 34.59
CA GLY A 19 12.57 -15.10 34.51
C GLY A 19 13.00 -14.19 33.37
N ILE A 20 14.31 -14.06 33.14
CA ILE A 20 14.87 -13.32 32.00
C ILE A 20 14.48 -14.00 30.68
N LEU A 21 14.58 -15.33 30.61
CA LEU A 21 14.18 -16.09 29.42
C LEU A 21 12.70 -15.90 29.07
N ILE A 22 11.81 -15.97 30.07
CA ILE A 22 10.37 -15.74 29.89
C ILE A 22 10.11 -14.29 29.43
N ALA A 23 10.79 -13.30 30.02
CA ALA A 23 10.66 -11.91 29.62
C ALA A 23 11.10 -11.67 28.17
N VAL A 24 12.19 -12.30 27.72
CA VAL A 24 12.66 -12.21 26.33
C VAL A 24 11.66 -12.84 25.36
N ILE A 25 11.15 -14.04 25.67
CA ILE A 25 10.14 -14.70 24.82
C ILE A 25 8.85 -13.88 24.76
N PHE A 26 8.44 -13.29 25.89
CA PHE A 26 7.27 -12.42 25.93
C PHE A 26 7.47 -11.16 25.08
N LEU A 27 8.63 -10.51 25.17
CA LEU A 27 8.94 -9.33 24.36
C LEU A 27 9.02 -9.66 22.86
N LEU A 28 9.57 -10.82 22.49
CA LEU A 28 9.57 -11.29 21.10
C LEU A 28 8.14 -11.55 20.59
N GLY A 29 7.31 -12.23 21.38
CA GLY A 29 5.91 -12.47 21.05
C GLY A 29 5.11 -11.17 20.93
N LEU A 30 5.33 -10.23 21.85
CA LEU A 30 4.71 -8.91 21.83
C LEU A 30 5.17 -8.10 20.61
N GLY A 31 6.45 -8.18 20.25
CA GLY A 31 6.99 -7.52 19.05
C GLY A 31 6.36 -8.05 17.76
N ILE A 32 6.25 -9.38 17.63
CA ILE A 32 5.58 -10.01 16.48
C ILE A 32 4.08 -9.64 16.44
N PHE A 33 3.42 -9.57 17.60
CA PHE A 33 2.02 -9.17 17.69
C PHE A 33 1.78 -7.71 17.30
N LEU A 34 2.68 -6.80 17.69
CA LEU A 34 2.55 -5.37 17.38
C LEU A 34 3.06 -5.01 15.97
N TYR A 35 3.91 -5.85 15.37
CA TYR A 35 4.48 -5.63 14.04
C TYR A 35 3.44 -5.20 12.99
N PRO A 36 2.32 -5.95 12.77
CA PRO A 36 1.33 -5.55 11.77
C PRO A 36 0.75 -4.16 12.06
N HIS A 37 0.43 -3.86 13.32
CA HIS A 37 -0.18 -2.58 13.69
C HIS A 37 0.76 -1.38 13.51
N ILE A 38 2.06 -1.56 13.77
CA ILE A 38 3.07 -0.51 13.56
C ILE A 38 3.32 -0.30 12.06
N CYS A 39 3.40 -1.39 11.30
CA CYS A 39 3.55 -1.35 9.86
C CYS A 39 2.36 -0.65 9.20
N ASP A 40 1.13 -1.03 9.53
CA ASP A 40 -0.09 -0.41 9.00
C ASP A 40 -0.10 1.10 9.22
N TRP A 41 0.24 1.54 10.44
CA TRP A 41 0.31 2.97 10.77
C TRP A 41 1.38 3.72 9.96
N TYR A 42 2.56 3.12 9.78
CA TYR A 42 3.63 3.71 8.98
C TYR A 42 3.27 3.82 7.50
N TYR A 43 2.66 2.77 6.93
CA TYR A 43 2.23 2.76 5.53
C TYR A 43 1.13 3.79 5.28
N GLN A 44 0.12 3.88 6.16
CA GLN A 44 -0.93 4.89 6.05
C GLN A 44 -0.36 6.31 6.06
N TYR A 45 0.65 6.59 6.90
CA TYR A 45 1.28 7.91 6.92
C TYR A 45 1.95 8.26 5.57
N GLN A 46 2.67 7.31 4.96
CA GLN A 46 3.34 7.52 3.68
C GLN A 46 2.35 7.69 2.52
N PHE A 47 1.30 6.87 2.48
CA PHE A 47 0.26 6.96 1.45
C PHE A 47 -0.54 8.25 1.54
N ASN A 48 -0.91 8.67 2.76
CA ASN A 48 -1.62 9.94 2.97
C ASN A 48 -0.82 11.14 2.46
N LYS A 49 0.52 11.08 2.49
CA LYS A 49 1.36 12.15 1.95
C LYS A 49 1.32 12.20 0.42
N ALA A 50 1.33 11.05 -0.25
CA ALA A 50 1.19 10.96 -1.71
C ALA A 50 -0.20 11.45 -2.16
N ILE A 51 -1.26 11.01 -1.47
CA ILE A 51 -2.64 11.41 -1.77
C ILE A 51 -2.85 12.91 -1.48
N ALA A 52 -2.36 13.42 -0.36
CA ALA A 52 -2.44 14.85 -0.08
C ALA A 52 -1.61 15.69 -1.06
N ALA A 53 -0.57 15.14 -1.69
CA ALA A 53 0.14 15.82 -2.76
C ALA A 53 -0.72 15.87 -4.04
N TYR A 54 -1.38 14.77 -4.38
CA TYR A 54 -2.33 14.67 -5.49
C TYR A 54 -3.48 15.70 -5.37
N ASP A 55 -4.12 15.79 -4.20
CA ASP A 55 -5.30 16.65 -3.97
C ASP A 55 -5.00 18.16 -3.95
N ARG A 56 -3.74 18.57 -3.76
CA ARG A 56 -3.38 19.98 -3.58
C ARG A 56 -3.33 20.79 -4.87
N PHE A 57 -3.32 20.15 -6.03
CA PHE A 57 -3.10 20.85 -7.30
C PHE A 57 -4.41 21.14 -8.03
N GLN A 58 -4.73 22.43 -8.19
CA GLN A 58 -5.86 22.93 -8.98
C GLN A 58 -5.40 23.28 -10.40
N GLY A 59 -6.22 22.98 -11.41
CA GLY A 59 -5.97 23.40 -12.80
C GLY A 59 -5.62 22.29 -13.80
N ILE A 60 -5.87 21.02 -13.46
CA ILE A 60 -5.71 19.89 -14.38
C ILE A 60 -6.96 19.75 -15.23
N ASP A 61 -6.79 19.46 -16.52
CA ASP A 61 -7.88 19.11 -17.43
C ASP A 61 -8.37 17.68 -17.15
N CYS A 62 -9.16 17.54 -16.09
CA CYS A 62 -9.73 16.26 -15.69
C CYS A 62 -10.64 15.68 -16.77
N GLU A 63 -11.38 16.52 -17.49
CA GLU A 63 -12.30 16.06 -18.54
C GLU A 63 -11.53 15.46 -19.73
N GLY A 64 -10.49 16.16 -20.21
CA GLY A 64 -9.64 15.66 -21.29
C GLY A 64 -8.96 14.34 -20.94
N MET A 65 -8.47 14.20 -19.71
CA MET A 65 -7.84 12.96 -19.24
C MET A 65 -8.83 11.79 -19.12
N ILE A 66 -10.01 12.04 -18.56
CA ILE A 66 -11.06 11.03 -18.47
C ILE A 66 -11.49 10.61 -19.88
N GLN A 67 -11.60 11.56 -20.81
CA GLN A 67 -11.97 11.28 -22.19
C GLN A 67 -10.91 10.40 -22.88
N ALA A 68 -9.63 10.73 -22.75
CA ALA A 68 -8.54 9.91 -23.29
C ALA A 68 -8.55 8.48 -22.70
N ALA A 69 -8.80 8.35 -21.40
CA ALA A 69 -8.92 7.05 -20.74
C ALA A 69 -10.14 6.24 -21.24
N ARG A 70 -11.26 6.90 -21.54
CA ARG A 70 -12.45 6.27 -22.15
C ARG A 70 -12.16 5.77 -23.56
N GLU A 71 -11.49 6.58 -24.38
CA GLU A 71 -11.09 6.20 -25.74
C GLU A 71 -10.16 4.98 -25.75
N TYR A 72 -9.22 4.93 -24.80
CA TYR A 72 -8.40 3.73 -24.59
C TYR A 72 -9.25 2.51 -24.23
N ASN A 73 -10.19 2.64 -23.28
CA ASN A 73 -11.07 1.54 -22.86
C ASN A 73 -11.93 1.00 -24.03
N GLU A 74 -12.44 1.88 -24.89
CA GLU A 74 -13.20 1.47 -26.08
C GLU A 74 -12.34 0.72 -27.10
N ARG A 75 -11.08 1.13 -27.29
CA ARG A 75 -10.11 0.43 -28.13
C ARG A 75 -9.77 -0.94 -27.56
N LEU A 76 -9.54 -1.01 -26.25
CA LEU A 76 -9.25 -2.26 -25.56
C LEU A 76 -10.41 -3.26 -25.65
N ALA A 77 -11.66 -2.79 -25.54
CA ALA A 77 -12.85 -3.65 -25.64
C ALA A 77 -12.98 -4.36 -27.01
N LYS A 78 -12.42 -3.77 -28.08
CA LYS A 78 -12.43 -4.32 -29.44
C LYS A 78 -11.20 -5.16 -29.77
N LYS A 79 -10.19 -5.17 -28.89
CA LYS A 79 -8.93 -5.89 -29.08
C LYS A 79 -9.12 -7.37 -28.76
N GLU A 80 -8.75 -8.25 -29.69
CA GLU A 80 -8.86 -9.71 -29.49
C GLU A 80 -7.91 -10.21 -28.39
N GLU A 81 -6.68 -9.71 -28.34
CA GLU A 81 -5.65 -10.10 -27.36
C GLU A 81 -5.34 -8.95 -26.38
N GLN A 82 -6.25 -8.73 -25.43
CA GLN A 82 -6.19 -7.61 -24.49
C GLN A 82 -4.93 -7.61 -23.60
N PHE A 83 -4.45 -8.79 -23.20
CA PHE A 83 -3.29 -8.93 -22.31
C PHE A 83 -1.94 -8.84 -23.03
N LEU A 84 -1.92 -8.87 -24.37
CA LEU A 84 -0.71 -8.60 -25.13
C LEU A 84 -0.56 -7.10 -25.30
N VAL A 85 0.11 -6.48 -24.33
CA VAL A 85 0.38 -5.04 -24.32
C VAL A 85 1.81 -4.82 -24.80
N PRO A 86 2.02 -4.43 -26.08
CA PRO A 86 3.35 -4.13 -26.62
C PRO A 86 3.96 -2.92 -25.91
N ALA A 87 5.29 -2.77 -25.99
CA ALA A 87 6.03 -1.72 -25.30
C ALA A 87 5.51 -0.30 -25.63
N GLU A 88 5.14 -0.08 -26.89
CA GLU A 88 4.60 1.21 -27.37
C GLU A 88 3.25 1.54 -26.70
N GLU A 89 2.38 0.54 -26.52
CA GLU A 89 1.10 0.73 -25.83
C GLU A 89 1.30 0.92 -24.32
N ARG A 90 2.31 0.27 -23.72
CA ARG A 90 2.67 0.51 -22.32
C ARG A 90 3.16 1.94 -22.10
N GLU A 91 4.00 2.45 -22.99
CA GLU A 91 4.49 3.83 -22.93
C GLU A 91 3.35 4.83 -23.07
N GLU A 92 2.40 4.60 -23.97
CA GLU A 92 1.17 5.40 -24.05
C GLU A 92 0.37 5.34 -22.74
N LEU A 93 0.17 4.14 -22.20
CA LEU A 93 -0.57 3.92 -20.96
C LEU A 93 0.06 4.61 -19.76
N ASP A 94 1.39 4.62 -19.65
CA ASP A 94 2.12 5.24 -18.53
C ASP A 94 1.92 6.76 -18.43
N HIS A 95 1.39 7.39 -19.47
CA HIS A 95 1.02 8.80 -19.47
C HIS A 95 -0.48 9.05 -19.24
N LEU A 96 -1.33 8.05 -19.40
CA LEU A 96 -2.78 8.19 -19.20
C LEU A 96 -3.12 8.24 -17.72
N LEU A 97 -3.91 9.23 -17.31
CA LEU A 97 -4.28 9.44 -15.90
C LEU A 97 -3.10 9.78 -14.97
N ASP A 98 -1.90 10.08 -15.49
CA ASP A 98 -0.76 10.57 -14.71
C ASP A 98 -0.39 12.01 -15.08
N PRO A 99 -1.08 13.02 -14.55
CA PRO A 99 -0.83 14.41 -14.89
C PRO A 99 0.44 14.98 -14.24
N TRP A 100 1.14 14.19 -13.40
CA TRP A 100 2.37 14.63 -12.72
C TRP A 100 3.63 13.87 -13.15
N GLY A 101 3.53 12.87 -14.03
CA GLY A 101 4.67 12.04 -14.42
C GLY A 101 5.24 11.23 -13.24
N THR A 102 4.43 10.96 -12.23
CA THR A 102 4.82 10.22 -11.02
C THR A 102 4.47 8.73 -11.09
N GLY A 103 3.68 8.36 -12.09
CA GLY A 103 3.03 7.07 -12.25
C GLY A 103 1.81 6.88 -11.36
N MET A 104 1.34 7.91 -10.62
CA MET A 104 0.15 7.81 -9.78
C MET A 104 -1.11 8.21 -10.56
N MET A 105 -2.04 7.27 -10.70
CA MET A 105 -3.32 7.47 -11.39
C MET A 105 -4.40 8.12 -10.52
N GLY A 106 -4.29 7.93 -9.20
CA GLY A 106 -5.33 8.25 -8.24
C GLY A 106 -5.19 7.43 -6.97
N TYR A 107 -6.29 7.20 -6.26
CA TYR A 107 -6.30 6.40 -5.03
C TYR A 107 -7.60 5.60 -4.90
N VAL A 108 -7.54 4.51 -4.15
CA VAL A 108 -8.72 3.71 -3.77
C VAL A 108 -8.97 3.87 -2.27
N ASP A 109 -10.24 4.13 -1.93
CA ASP A 109 -10.73 4.22 -0.57
C ASP A 109 -11.78 3.13 -0.31
N ILE A 110 -11.51 2.25 0.66
CA ILE A 110 -12.43 1.18 1.09
C ILE A 110 -12.64 1.30 2.60
N PRO A 111 -13.57 2.17 3.06
CA PRO A 111 -13.74 2.51 4.47
C PRO A 111 -13.99 1.30 5.38
N LYS A 112 -14.71 0.29 4.88
CA LYS A 112 -15.10 -0.90 5.65
C LYS A 112 -13.91 -1.73 6.13
N ILE A 113 -12.79 -1.67 5.42
CA ILE A 113 -11.55 -2.37 5.76
C ILE A 113 -10.38 -1.40 6.02
N GLY A 114 -10.65 -0.09 6.09
CA GLY A 114 -9.64 0.93 6.37
C GLY A 114 -8.53 1.05 5.32
N VAL A 115 -8.82 0.71 4.06
CA VAL A 115 -7.85 0.82 2.96
C VAL A 115 -7.96 2.21 2.35
N HIS A 116 -6.83 2.91 2.31
CA HIS A 116 -6.68 4.22 1.68
C HIS A 116 -5.30 4.27 1.02
N ILE A 117 -5.21 3.83 -0.23
CA ILE A 117 -3.92 3.59 -0.91
C ILE A 117 -3.89 4.23 -2.30
N PRO A 118 -2.73 4.77 -2.74
CA PRO A 118 -2.55 5.27 -4.09
C PRO A 118 -2.60 4.12 -5.12
N ILE A 119 -3.02 4.44 -6.33
CA ILE A 119 -3.03 3.55 -7.49
C ILE A 119 -1.92 4.01 -8.43
N TYR A 120 -1.04 3.08 -8.81
CA TYR A 120 0.08 3.31 -9.72
C TYR A 120 -0.05 2.52 -11.02
N HIS A 121 0.62 2.98 -12.07
CA HIS A 121 0.77 2.22 -13.31
C HIS A 121 1.55 0.92 -13.08
N GLY A 122 1.03 -0.15 -13.68
CA GLY A 122 1.67 -1.46 -13.69
C GLY A 122 1.57 -2.24 -12.39
N THR A 123 1.96 -3.50 -12.48
CA THR A 123 2.00 -4.45 -11.35
C THR A 123 3.44 -4.90 -11.07
N GLU A 124 4.40 -4.02 -11.36
CA GLU A 124 5.81 -4.26 -11.08
C GLU A 124 6.10 -4.07 -9.59
N GLU A 125 7.21 -4.64 -9.11
CA GLU A 125 7.58 -4.62 -7.70
C GLU A 125 7.62 -3.20 -7.12
N ARG A 126 8.08 -2.21 -7.90
CA ARG A 126 8.10 -0.81 -7.51
C ARG A 126 6.70 -0.25 -7.24
N ALA A 127 5.72 -0.60 -8.07
CA ALA A 127 4.34 -0.14 -7.93
C ALA A 127 3.68 -0.80 -6.72
N LEU A 128 3.78 -2.13 -6.60
CA LEU A 128 3.16 -2.91 -5.52
C LEU A 128 3.75 -2.63 -4.14
N GLN A 129 5.01 -2.20 -4.05
CA GLN A 129 5.60 -1.72 -2.79
C GLN A 129 5.13 -0.31 -2.40
N SER A 130 4.62 0.46 -3.37
CA SER A 130 4.23 1.86 -3.19
C SER A 130 2.71 2.07 -3.11
N GLY A 131 1.90 1.08 -3.47
CA GLY A 131 0.43 1.15 -3.46
C GLY A 131 -0.21 0.02 -4.26
N ALA A 132 -1.44 0.24 -4.71
CA ALA A 132 -2.12 -0.65 -5.65
C ALA A 132 -1.52 -0.50 -7.05
N GLY A 133 -1.34 -1.62 -7.76
CA GLY A 133 -0.84 -1.64 -9.13
C GLY A 133 -1.96 -1.82 -10.14
N PHE A 134 -1.99 -1.03 -11.21
CA PHE A 134 -2.91 -1.24 -12.33
C PHE A 134 -2.43 -2.36 -13.25
N TRP A 135 -3.31 -3.33 -13.53
CA TRP A 135 -2.99 -4.43 -14.44
C TRP A 135 -3.11 -3.99 -15.92
N TYR A 136 -1.98 -3.92 -16.62
CA TYR A 136 -1.95 -3.61 -18.06
C TYR A 136 -2.73 -4.62 -18.91
N GLY A 137 -3.57 -4.10 -19.82
CA GLY A 137 -4.48 -4.92 -20.62
C GLY A 137 -5.86 -5.09 -19.98
N THR A 138 -6.12 -4.40 -18.87
CA THR A 138 -7.48 -4.22 -18.30
C THR A 138 -7.96 -2.79 -18.50
N SER A 139 -9.24 -2.51 -18.24
CA SER A 139 -9.78 -1.16 -18.45
C SER A 139 -9.24 -0.17 -17.41
N LEU A 140 -8.91 1.05 -17.82
CA LEU A 140 -8.54 2.13 -16.92
C LEU A 140 -9.68 2.46 -15.93
N PRO A 141 -9.36 2.92 -14.70
CA PRO A 141 -10.30 3.11 -13.60
C PRO A 141 -11.21 4.35 -13.75
N VAL A 142 -11.80 4.57 -14.92
CA VAL A 142 -12.76 5.66 -15.21
C VAL A 142 -14.21 5.17 -15.40
N GLY A 143 -14.40 3.85 -15.30
CA GLY A 143 -15.67 3.17 -15.53
C GLY A 143 -16.21 3.34 -16.94
N GLY A 144 -17.46 2.91 -17.14
CA GLY A 144 -18.13 2.90 -18.45
C GLY A 144 -18.71 1.53 -18.76
N GLU A 145 -19.60 1.47 -19.75
CA GLU A 145 -20.15 0.21 -20.23
C GLU A 145 -19.04 -0.66 -20.86
N ASN A 146 -19.12 -1.99 -20.67
CA ASN A 146 -18.13 -2.96 -21.15
C ASN A 146 -16.69 -2.69 -20.67
N THR A 147 -16.52 -2.13 -19.47
CA THR A 147 -15.20 -1.93 -18.84
C THR A 147 -15.02 -2.85 -17.64
N HIS A 148 -13.81 -3.36 -17.45
CA HIS A 148 -13.43 -4.14 -16.27
C HIS A 148 -11.98 -3.82 -15.89
N CYS A 149 -11.83 -3.04 -14.82
CA CYS A 149 -10.54 -2.62 -14.27
C CYS A 149 -10.06 -3.62 -13.22
N VAL A 150 -8.78 -3.97 -13.26
CA VAL A 150 -8.14 -4.81 -12.24
C VAL A 150 -7.02 -4.03 -11.57
N LEU A 151 -7.10 -3.96 -10.24
CA LEU A 151 -6.07 -3.42 -9.35
C LEU A 151 -5.49 -4.58 -8.54
N ALA A 152 -4.16 -4.65 -8.48
CA ALA A 152 -3.38 -5.65 -7.76
C ALA A 152 -2.79 -5.08 -6.47
#